data_AF-A0A381XIE1-F1
#
_entry.id   AF-A0A381XIE1-F1
#
_cell.length_a   1.000
_cell.length_b   1.000
_cell.length_c   1.000
_cell.angle_alpha   90.00
_cell.angle_beta   90.00
_cell.angle_gamma   90.00
#
_symmetry.space_group_name_H-M   'P 1'
#
loop_
_entity.id
_entity.type
_entity.pdbx_description
1 polymer ?
#
loop_
_entity_poly.entity_id
_entity_poly.type
_entity_poly.pdbx_seq_one_letter_code
_entity_poly.pdbx_strand_id
1 'polypeptide(L)'
;MKQILPLLFIGILFTTGCENFFGAGNDSGDPYAYDILVNDLDQDLDFSARQLADSKGHLRNGGDYYPDNASLWQLALYLQETLTEEQKEKLLSPPEYLDPQAFSEENDHHHKRLRHHQRMDEYIRTILTGEQESEYDEMINHKTAVMDELFSALRAGTITKEELHLEVMGLMEWFRAAMDKLLTGDQKDILEAMHKEKDDFWRKGKGGFGKHAGNYDKIRQEMYDVLGMTAVQIQSLESLEESFKAALESLHNDFVNEIINLTPEEYRNNVVEITASFHEEKQTVFTAKQLEIIEIHRALARRFMRHTRWGRGR
;
A
#
# COMPACT_ATOMS: atom_id res chain seq x y z
N MET A 1 -24.44 -15.29 -13.34
CA MET A 1 -24.41 -14.17 -12.37
C MET A 1 -22.96 -13.77 -12.27
N LYS A 2 -22.60 -12.61 -12.82
CA LYS A 2 -21.24 -12.10 -12.70
C LYS A 2 -21.14 -11.51 -11.29
N GLN A 3 -20.58 -12.28 -10.37
CA GLN A 3 -20.11 -11.73 -9.11
C GLN A 3 -19.05 -10.71 -9.48
N ILE A 4 -19.26 -9.49 -9.03
CA ILE A 4 -18.24 -8.46 -9.13
C ILE A 4 -17.18 -8.92 -8.15
N LEU A 5 -16.11 -9.50 -8.68
CA LEU A 5 -14.88 -9.64 -7.94
C LEU A 5 -14.13 -8.31 -8.12
N PRO A 6 -14.11 -7.42 -7.11
CA PRO A 6 -12.98 -6.55 -6.91
C PRO A 6 -12.00 -7.20 -5.90
N LEU A 7 -11.97 -8.53 -5.76
CA LEU A 7 -10.97 -9.22 -4.93
C LEU A 7 -9.56 -9.27 -5.55
N LEU A 8 -9.31 -8.50 -6.61
CA LEU A 8 -8.05 -8.50 -7.32
C LEU A 8 -7.27 -7.17 -7.30
N PHE A 9 -7.52 -6.29 -6.32
CA PHE A 9 -6.65 -5.12 -6.10
C PHE A 9 -6.04 -4.98 -4.69
N ILE A 10 -6.25 -5.94 -3.78
CA ILE A 10 -5.57 -5.99 -2.47
C ILE A 10 -4.79 -7.30 -2.32
N GLY A 11 -4.41 -7.91 -3.44
CA GLY A 11 -3.23 -8.76 -3.44
C GLY A 11 -2.02 -7.84 -3.42
N ILE A 12 -1.26 -7.87 -2.31
CA ILE A 12 0.15 -7.42 -2.23
C ILE A 12 0.38 -5.93 -1.90
N LEU A 13 -0.28 -5.38 -0.88
CA LEU A 13 0.14 -4.09 -0.31
C LEU A 13 0.79 -4.19 1.09
N PHE A 14 0.62 -5.32 1.80
CA PHE A 14 0.70 -5.28 3.28
C PHE A 14 1.80 -6.11 3.95
N THR A 15 2.79 -6.57 3.20
CA THR A 15 3.93 -7.32 3.80
C THR A 15 5.22 -7.16 3.01
N THR A 16 5.14 -6.98 1.70
CA THR A 16 6.22 -6.41 0.89
C THR A 16 5.82 -4.96 0.67
N GLY A 17 6.46 -4.05 1.41
CA GLY A 17 6.21 -2.63 1.20
C GLY A 17 6.40 -2.32 -0.29
N CYS A 18 5.34 -1.84 -0.92
CA CYS A 18 5.31 -1.27 -2.26
C CYS A 18 5.20 -2.23 -3.47
N GLU A 19 4.04 -2.85 -3.65
CA GLU A 19 3.51 -3.04 -5.00
C GLU A 19 2.34 -2.05 -5.16
N ASN A 20 2.57 -0.92 -5.87
CA ASN A 20 1.65 0.21 -6.15
C ASN A 20 1.46 1.36 -5.14
N PHE A 21 2.55 1.92 -4.58
CA PHE A 21 2.48 3.31 -4.06
C PHE A 21 2.73 4.38 -5.13
N PHE A 22 3.43 4.03 -6.22
CA PHE A 22 3.61 4.95 -7.35
C PHE A 22 2.40 4.84 -8.27
N GLY A 23 1.39 5.67 -7.99
CA GLY A 23 0.37 5.97 -8.99
C GLY A 23 1.09 6.33 -10.28
N ALA A 24 0.77 5.62 -11.36
CA ALA A 24 1.47 5.75 -12.63
C ALA A 24 1.22 7.10 -13.30
N GLY A 25 1.18 8.26 -12.63
CA GLY A 25 1.04 9.56 -13.27
C GLY A 25 2.07 9.79 -14.40
N ASN A 26 1.96 10.91 -15.11
CA ASN A 26 3.00 11.40 -16.02
C ASN A 26 4.24 11.87 -15.21
N ASP A 27 4.71 10.99 -14.33
CA ASP A 27 5.72 11.16 -13.32
C ASP A 27 7.00 10.58 -13.88
N SER A 28 7.79 11.42 -14.52
CA SER A 28 9.21 11.14 -14.81
C SER A 28 10.05 10.97 -13.54
N GLY A 29 9.41 10.81 -12.37
CA GLY A 29 9.80 11.34 -11.06
C GLY A 29 10.70 12.57 -11.16
N ASP A 30 11.45 12.86 -10.12
CA ASP A 30 12.58 13.77 -10.25
C ASP A 30 13.74 12.96 -10.85
N PRO A 31 14.32 13.31 -12.01
CA PRO A 31 15.49 12.60 -12.55
C PRO A 31 16.68 12.59 -11.58
N TYR A 32 16.65 13.45 -10.56
CA TYR A 32 17.61 13.51 -9.46
C TYR A 32 17.13 12.83 -8.17
N ALA A 33 15.98 12.13 -8.15
CA ALA A 33 15.42 11.52 -6.94
C ALA A 33 16.39 10.54 -6.26
N TYR A 34 17.15 9.77 -7.04
CA TYR A 34 18.19 8.90 -6.50
C TYR A 34 19.38 9.68 -5.93
N ASP A 35 19.83 10.74 -6.60
CA ASP A 35 20.91 11.58 -6.08
C ASP A 35 20.50 12.27 -4.78
N ILE A 36 19.26 12.77 -4.70
CA ILE A 36 18.74 13.40 -3.49
C ILE A 36 18.61 12.35 -2.37
N LEU A 37 18.04 11.18 -2.64
CA LEU A 37 17.96 10.09 -1.65
C LEU A 37 19.33 9.75 -1.08
N VAL A 38 20.35 9.60 -1.93
CA VAL A 38 21.70 9.25 -1.47
C VAL A 38 22.32 10.36 -0.64
N ASN A 39 22.12 11.62 -1.02
CA ASN A 39 22.65 12.74 -0.23
C ASN A 39 21.95 12.84 1.13
N ASP A 40 20.65 12.59 1.20
CA ASP A 40 19.90 12.56 2.47
C ASP A 40 20.40 11.39 3.36
N LEU A 41 20.66 10.22 2.76
CA LEU A 41 21.24 9.08 3.49
C LEU A 41 22.66 9.37 3.99
N ASP A 42 23.49 10.03 3.18
CA ASP A 42 24.84 10.44 3.57
C ASP A 42 24.81 11.41 4.75
N GLN A 43 23.91 12.40 4.70
CA GLN A 43 23.74 13.35 5.79
C GLN A 43 23.27 12.71 7.10
N ASP A 44 22.37 11.72 7.01
CA ASP A 44 21.78 11.08 8.19
C ASP A 44 22.68 9.98 8.78
N LEU A 45 23.44 9.28 7.94
CA LEU A 45 24.20 8.09 8.30
C LEU A 45 25.72 8.31 8.34
N ASP A 46 26.19 9.47 7.90
CA ASP A 46 27.61 9.84 7.76
C ASP A 46 28.36 8.77 6.94
N PHE A 47 28.01 8.64 5.65
CA PHE A 47 28.62 7.62 4.81
C PHE A 47 30.11 7.88 4.62
N SER A 48 30.90 6.81 4.66
CA SER A 48 32.23 6.85 4.10
C SER A 48 32.17 7.17 2.60
N ALA A 49 33.25 7.75 2.05
CA ALA A 49 33.34 8.04 0.61
C ALA A 49 33.06 6.81 -0.27
N ARG A 50 33.38 5.60 0.22
CA ARG A 50 33.07 4.35 -0.46
C ARG A 50 31.58 4.01 -0.39
N GLN A 51 30.96 4.07 0.79
CA GLN A 51 29.52 3.84 0.96
C GLN A 51 28.69 4.79 0.08
N LEU A 52 29.08 6.06 0.01
CA LEU A 52 28.45 7.04 -0.86
C LEU A 52 28.56 6.68 -2.35
N ALA A 53 29.75 6.33 -2.82
CA ALA A 53 30.00 6.00 -4.23
C ALA A 53 29.27 4.70 -4.64
N ASP A 54 29.34 3.66 -3.81
CA ASP A 54 28.73 2.36 -4.08
C ASP A 54 27.20 2.49 -4.06
N SER A 55 26.62 3.25 -3.12
CA SER A 55 25.18 3.51 -3.04
C SER A 55 24.63 4.20 -4.29
N LYS A 56 25.36 5.19 -4.85
CA LYS A 56 25.04 5.79 -6.16
C LYS A 56 25.11 4.76 -7.28
N GLY A 57 26.09 3.87 -7.25
CA GLY A 57 26.23 2.77 -8.20
C GLY A 57 25.04 1.83 -8.21
N HIS A 58 24.60 1.37 -7.02
CA HIS A 58 23.45 0.47 -6.87
C HIS A 58 22.15 1.08 -7.41
N LEU A 59 21.85 2.35 -7.09
CA LEU A 59 20.65 3.01 -7.61
C LEU A 59 20.71 3.25 -9.12
N ARG A 60 21.89 3.60 -9.67
CA ARG A 60 22.06 3.77 -11.12
C ARG A 60 21.83 2.47 -11.87
N ASN A 61 22.33 1.35 -11.33
CA ASN A 61 22.14 0.03 -11.92
C ASN A 61 20.69 -0.45 -11.79
N GLY A 62 19.99 -0.06 -10.72
CA GLY A 62 18.55 -0.31 -10.52
C GLY A 62 17.62 0.59 -11.35
N GLY A 63 18.15 1.51 -12.16
CA GLY A 63 17.38 2.47 -12.95
C GLY A 63 16.38 1.84 -13.94
N ASP A 64 16.58 0.57 -14.30
CA ASP A 64 15.66 -0.19 -15.16
C ASP A 64 14.25 -0.35 -14.54
N TYR A 65 14.12 -0.22 -13.23
CA TYR A 65 12.84 -0.29 -12.53
C TYR A 65 12.22 1.08 -12.23
N TYR A 66 12.92 2.18 -12.52
CA TYR A 66 12.42 3.51 -12.18
C TYR A 66 11.09 3.86 -12.88
N PRO A 67 10.12 4.50 -12.20
CA PRO A 67 10.16 5.05 -10.84
C PRO A 67 9.77 4.07 -9.72
N ASP A 68 9.62 2.77 -10.03
CA ASP A 68 9.31 1.77 -9.01
C ASP A 68 10.47 1.62 -8.03
N ASN A 69 10.14 1.39 -6.76
CA ASN A 69 11.14 1.21 -5.71
C ASN A 69 11.83 -0.16 -5.75
N ALA A 70 11.58 -0.98 -6.78
CA ALA A 70 12.31 -2.23 -6.96
C ALA A 70 13.82 -1.98 -7.12
N SER A 71 14.18 -0.81 -7.66
CA SER A 71 15.57 -0.32 -7.71
C SER A 71 16.24 -0.19 -6.35
N LEU A 72 15.47 -0.05 -5.26
CA LEU A 72 15.98 0.10 -3.90
C LEU A 72 16.37 -1.25 -3.29
N TRP A 73 15.96 -2.40 -3.85
CA TRP A 73 16.28 -3.71 -3.30
C TRP A 73 17.80 -3.97 -3.30
N GLN A 74 18.46 -3.69 -4.42
CA GLN A 74 19.92 -3.82 -4.52
C GLN A 74 20.65 -2.90 -3.54
N LEU A 75 20.14 -1.68 -3.33
CA LEU A 75 20.68 -0.77 -2.32
C LEU A 75 20.42 -1.31 -0.90
N ALA A 76 19.24 -1.87 -0.63
CA ALA A 76 18.91 -2.42 0.68
C ALA A 76 19.83 -3.57 1.07
N LEU A 77 20.11 -4.49 0.14
CA LEU A 77 21.07 -5.56 0.34
C LEU A 77 22.48 -5.01 0.61
N TYR A 78 22.93 -4.05 -0.21
CA TYR A 78 24.23 -3.42 -0.01
C TYR A 78 24.36 -2.78 1.39
N LEU A 79 23.34 -2.03 1.82
CA LEU A 79 23.35 -1.36 3.12
C LEU A 79 23.27 -2.37 4.28
N GLN A 80 22.51 -3.45 4.13
CA GLN A 80 22.46 -4.53 5.12
C GLN A 80 23.85 -5.12 5.38
N GLU A 81 24.68 -5.25 4.33
CA GLU A 81 26.01 -5.86 4.40
C GLU A 81 27.12 -4.90 4.81
N THR A 82 26.92 -3.59 4.65
CA THR A 82 28.01 -2.59 4.77
C THR A 82 27.80 -1.53 5.84
N LEU A 83 26.58 -1.35 6.34
CA LEU A 83 26.32 -0.42 7.45
C LEU A 83 26.78 -1.02 8.78
N THR A 84 27.32 -0.15 9.63
CA THR A 84 27.52 -0.47 11.05
C THR A 84 26.19 -0.56 11.77
N GLU A 85 26.14 -1.24 12.92
CA GLU A 85 24.91 -1.36 13.70
C GLU A 85 24.34 0.00 14.13
N GLU A 86 25.19 0.97 14.46
CA GLU A 86 24.75 2.35 14.76
C GLU A 86 24.11 3.03 13.54
N GLN A 87 24.67 2.84 12.34
CA GLN A 87 24.09 3.37 11.11
C GLN A 87 22.76 2.68 10.77
N LYS A 88 22.64 1.37 11.02
CA LYS A 88 21.38 0.65 10.82
C LYS A 88 20.31 1.15 11.77
N GLU A 89 20.63 1.33 13.05
CA GLU A 89 19.70 1.89 14.04
C GLU A 89 19.19 3.28 13.63
N LYS A 90 20.08 4.15 13.13
CA LYS A 90 19.71 5.47 12.59
C LYS A 90 18.85 5.38 11.34
N LEU A 91 19.13 4.45 10.42
CA LEU A 91 18.37 4.27 9.19
C LEU A 91 16.95 3.79 9.45
N LEU A 92 16.81 2.83 10.37
CA LEU A 92 15.53 2.20 10.74
C LEU A 92 14.69 3.08 11.67
N SER A 93 15.34 3.99 12.40
CA SER A 93 14.63 5.01 13.16
C SER A 93 13.77 5.88 12.23
N PRO A 94 12.51 6.16 12.60
CA PRO A 94 11.69 7.13 11.88
C PRO A 94 12.47 8.45 11.76
N PRO A 95 12.67 8.99 10.55
CA PRO A 95 13.32 10.29 10.39
C PRO A 95 12.51 11.36 11.12
N GLU A 96 13.18 12.27 11.84
CA GLU A 96 12.53 13.33 12.64
C GLU A 96 11.57 14.20 11.80
N TYR A 97 11.77 14.25 10.48
CA TYR A 97 10.96 15.02 9.54
C TYR A 97 9.78 14.25 8.93
N LEU A 98 9.67 12.93 9.13
CA LEU A 98 8.53 12.16 8.63
C LEU A 98 7.40 12.31 9.63
N ASP A 99 6.45 13.19 9.32
CA ASP A 99 5.19 13.26 10.05
C ASP A 99 4.55 11.86 10.07
N PRO A 100 4.32 11.28 11.26
CA PRO A 100 3.52 10.07 11.43
C PRO A 100 2.21 10.04 10.65
N GLN A 101 1.59 11.21 10.43
CA GLN A 101 0.35 11.40 9.70
C GLN A 101 0.55 11.48 8.17
N ALA A 102 1.78 11.66 7.67
CA ALA A 102 2.06 11.69 6.23
C ALA A 102 1.97 10.31 5.54
N PHE A 103 1.85 9.22 6.31
CA PHE A 103 1.69 7.85 5.82
C PHE A 103 0.31 7.25 6.09
N SER A 104 -0.69 8.05 6.49
CA SER A 104 -2.08 7.64 6.24
C SER A 104 -2.26 7.53 4.71
N GLU A 105 -3.35 6.91 4.23
CA GLU A 105 -3.73 6.86 2.80
C GLU A 105 -3.90 8.27 2.14
N GLU A 106 -3.36 9.32 2.73
CA GLU A 106 -3.69 10.73 2.60
C GLU A 106 -2.57 11.56 1.98
N ASN A 107 -1.52 10.93 1.41
CA ASN A 107 -0.44 11.70 0.80
C ASN A 107 -0.67 12.09 -0.68
N ASP A 108 -1.93 12.16 -1.14
CA ASP A 108 -2.29 12.67 -2.48
C ASP A 108 -3.09 13.98 -2.35
N HIS A 109 -2.36 15.08 -2.19
CA HIS A 109 -2.79 16.48 -2.33
C HIS A 109 -4.21 16.79 -1.80
N HIS A 110 -4.29 17.29 -0.56
CA HIS A 110 -5.47 17.76 0.21
C HIS A 110 -6.57 18.59 -0.52
N HIS A 111 -6.46 18.93 -1.81
CA HIS A 111 -7.50 19.62 -2.58
C HIS A 111 -8.01 18.86 -3.81
N LYS A 112 -7.30 17.83 -4.29
CA LYS A 112 -7.71 17.03 -5.45
C LYS A 112 -8.43 15.75 -5.02
N ARG A 113 -7.99 15.10 -3.94
CA ARG A 113 -8.69 13.93 -3.38
C ARG A 113 -9.95 14.26 -2.61
N LEU A 114 -10.01 15.37 -1.87
CA LEU A 114 -11.26 15.84 -1.25
C LEU A 114 -12.32 16.10 -2.33
N ARG A 115 -11.94 16.79 -3.41
CA ARG A 115 -12.80 16.94 -4.59
C ARG A 115 -13.11 15.60 -5.26
N HIS A 116 -12.20 14.64 -5.28
CA HIS A 116 -12.44 13.32 -5.87
C HIS A 116 -13.40 12.46 -5.02
N HIS A 117 -13.25 12.46 -3.70
CA HIS A 117 -14.15 11.77 -2.77
C HIS A 117 -15.52 12.43 -2.78
N GLN A 118 -15.59 13.76 -2.76
CA GLN A 118 -16.84 14.50 -2.96
C GLN A 118 -17.48 14.16 -4.31
N ARG A 119 -16.70 14.08 -5.39
CA ARG A 119 -17.23 13.64 -6.70
C ARG A 119 -17.69 12.19 -6.73
N MET A 120 -17.02 11.30 -6.00
CA MET A 120 -17.41 9.90 -5.93
C MET A 120 -18.69 9.75 -5.08
N ASP A 121 -18.78 10.48 -3.98
CA ASP A 121 -19.96 10.55 -3.13
C ASP A 121 -21.16 11.14 -3.90
N GLU A 122 -20.99 12.30 -4.52
CA GLU A 122 -21.98 12.94 -5.40
C GLU A 122 -22.46 11.97 -6.49
N TYR A 123 -21.53 11.23 -7.10
CA TYR A 123 -21.86 10.25 -8.12
C TYR A 123 -22.62 9.04 -7.58
N ILE A 124 -22.16 8.44 -6.48
CA ILE A 124 -22.86 7.31 -5.85
C ILE A 124 -24.29 7.74 -5.57
N ARG A 125 -24.50 8.92 -4.97
CA ARG A 125 -25.84 9.48 -4.74
C ARG A 125 -26.68 9.61 -6.02
N THR A 126 -26.07 9.90 -7.17
CA THR A 126 -26.83 9.97 -8.44
C THR A 126 -27.39 8.64 -8.93
N ILE A 127 -26.84 7.51 -8.47
CA ILE A 127 -27.28 6.18 -8.90
C ILE A 127 -28.16 5.49 -7.86
N LEU A 128 -28.21 5.97 -6.61
CA LEU A 128 -29.00 5.39 -5.53
C LEU A 128 -30.50 5.71 -5.64
N THR A 129 -31.34 4.82 -5.11
CA THR A 129 -32.74 5.15 -4.79
C THR A 129 -32.83 5.92 -3.48
N GLY A 130 -33.98 6.55 -3.20
CA GLY A 130 -34.15 7.28 -1.94
C GLY A 130 -34.05 6.42 -0.67
N GLU A 131 -34.38 5.13 -0.75
CA GLU A 131 -34.18 4.18 0.35
C GLU A 131 -32.69 3.87 0.53
N GLN A 132 -31.99 3.57 -0.57
CA GLN A 132 -30.56 3.30 -0.56
C GLN A 132 -29.73 4.52 -0.11
N GLU A 133 -30.18 5.74 -0.40
CA GLU A 133 -29.50 6.97 0.02
C GLU A 133 -29.48 7.09 1.55
N SER A 134 -30.57 6.73 2.23
CA SER A 134 -30.63 6.71 3.70
C SER A 134 -29.66 5.69 4.29
N GLU A 135 -29.61 4.48 3.74
CA GLU A 135 -28.68 3.43 4.18
C GLU A 135 -27.21 3.84 3.93
N TYR A 136 -26.94 4.44 2.77
CA TYR A 136 -25.61 4.96 2.43
C TYR A 136 -25.16 6.08 3.39
N ASP A 137 -26.06 6.98 3.78
CA ASP A 137 -25.76 8.02 4.77
C ASP A 137 -25.40 7.43 6.14
N GLU A 138 -26.11 6.41 6.59
CA GLU A 138 -25.78 5.68 7.82
C GLU A 138 -24.39 5.04 7.72
N MET A 139 -24.06 4.43 6.58
CA MET A 139 -22.74 3.84 6.35
C MET A 139 -21.62 4.88 6.38
N ILE A 140 -21.79 6.03 5.72
CA ILE A 140 -20.81 7.13 5.71
C ILE A 140 -20.62 7.73 7.10
N ASN A 141 -21.71 7.91 7.84
CA ASN A 141 -21.66 8.42 9.21
C ASN A 141 -20.92 7.44 10.13
N HIS A 142 -21.21 6.15 10.05
CA HIS A 142 -20.49 5.12 10.81
C HIS A 142 -19.00 5.11 10.46
N LYS A 143 -18.66 5.10 9.17
CA LYS A 143 -17.26 5.14 8.71
C LYS A 143 -16.52 6.37 9.25
N THR A 144 -17.14 7.54 9.18
CA THR A 144 -16.53 8.79 9.63
C THR A 144 -16.29 8.77 11.14
N ALA A 145 -17.28 8.33 11.92
CA ALA A 145 -17.17 8.22 13.37
C ALA A 145 -16.02 7.27 13.79
N VAL A 146 -15.96 6.08 13.18
CA VAL A 146 -14.89 5.11 13.45
C VAL A 146 -13.51 5.66 13.08
N MET A 147 -13.37 6.32 11.93
CA MET A 147 -12.08 6.93 11.56
C MET A 147 -11.63 7.98 12.59
N ASP A 148 -12.56 8.83 13.05
CA ASP A 148 -12.26 9.86 14.07
C ASP A 148 -11.86 9.24 15.42
N GLU A 149 -12.50 8.15 15.82
CA GLU A 149 -12.15 7.37 17.01
C GLU A 149 -10.74 6.77 16.89
N LEU A 150 -10.45 6.11 15.78
CA LEU A 150 -9.15 5.49 15.50
C LEU A 150 -8.00 6.52 15.49
N PHE A 151 -8.20 7.67 14.85
CA PHE A 151 -7.19 8.74 14.87
C PHE A 151 -7.03 9.39 16.24
N SER A 152 -8.10 9.44 17.03
CA SER A 152 -8.03 9.93 18.41
C SER A 152 -7.28 8.95 19.31
N ALA A 153 -7.50 7.65 19.13
CA ALA A 153 -6.76 6.59 19.81
C ALA A 153 -5.26 6.63 19.46
N LEU A 154 -4.91 6.83 18.18
CA LEU A 154 -3.52 7.01 17.76
C LEU A 154 -2.89 8.23 18.44
N ARG A 155 -3.58 9.38 18.45
CA ARG A 155 -3.09 10.62 19.10
C ARG A 155 -2.92 10.47 20.62
N ALA A 156 -3.77 9.66 21.25
CA ALA A 156 -3.68 9.33 22.67
C ALA A 156 -2.58 8.28 22.98
N GLY A 157 -2.00 7.66 21.95
CA GLY A 157 -1.01 6.58 22.10
C GLY A 157 -1.59 5.27 22.61
N THR A 158 -2.90 5.07 22.50
CA THR A 158 -3.58 3.84 22.96
C THR A 158 -3.54 2.72 21.94
N ILE A 159 -3.29 3.05 20.67
CA ILE A 159 -3.01 2.11 19.58
C ILE A 159 -1.73 2.52 18.86
N THR A 160 -1.04 1.53 18.32
CA THR A 160 0.12 1.68 17.44
C THR A 160 -0.32 2.04 16.01
N LYS A 161 0.66 2.38 15.16
CA LYS A 161 0.39 2.64 13.74
C LYS A 161 0.02 1.36 12.99
N GLU A 162 0.65 0.25 13.37
CA GLU A 162 0.36 -1.07 12.83
C GLU A 162 -1.09 -1.47 13.14
N GLU A 163 -1.53 -1.30 14.39
CA GLU A 163 -2.93 -1.56 14.79
C GLU A 163 -3.91 -0.63 14.07
N LEU A 164 -3.63 0.68 14.02
CA LEU A 164 -4.46 1.63 13.25
C LEU A 164 -4.63 1.19 11.79
N HIS A 165 -3.55 0.73 11.18
CA HIS A 165 -3.55 0.33 9.79
C HIS A 165 -4.44 -0.89 9.54
N LEU A 166 -4.35 -1.91 10.39
CA LEU A 166 -5.24 -3.09 10.33
C LEU A 166 -6.71 -2.69 10.51
N GLU A 167 -6.99 -1.82 11.48
CA GLU A 167 -8.35 -1.34 11.77
C GLU A 167 -8.97 -0.56 10.61
N VAL A 168 -8.19 0.34 10.00
CA VAL A 168 -8.62 1.09 8.81
C VAL A 168 -8.86 0.14 7.64
N MET A 169 -8.02 -0.88 7.45
CA MET A 169 -8.23 -1.89 6.42
C MET A 169 -9.55 -2.64 6.64
N GLY A 170 -9.81 -3.09 7.87
CA GLY A 170 -11.08 -3.70 8.25
C GLY A 170 -12.28 -2.81 7.95
N LEU A 171 -12.20 -1.52 8.30
CA LEU A 171 -13.28 -0.56 8.04
C LEU A 171 -13.54 -0.37 6.55
N MET A 172 -12.48 -0.31 5.75
CA MET A 172 -12.59 -0.14 4.29
C MET A 172 -13.15 -1.39 3.62
N GLU A 173 -12.76 -2.59 4.05
CA GLU A 173 -13.34 -3.85 3.59
C GLU A 173 -14.83 -3.98 3.98
N TRP A 174 -15.19 -3.63 5.21
CA TRP A 174 -16.59 -3.58 5.62
C TRP A 174 -17.39 -2.63 4.73
N PHE A 175 -16.89 -1.41 4.50
CA PHE A 175 -17.59 -0.43 3.68
C PHE A 175 -17.77 -0.93 2.24
N ARG A 176 -16.78 -1.62 1.66
CA ARG A 176 -16.88 -2.26 0.33
C ARG A 176 -17.96 -3.35 0.32
N ALA A 177 -17.98 -4.23 1.31
CA ALA A 177 -18.97 -5.29 1.41
C ALA A 177 -20.39 -4.75 1.64
N ALA A 178 -20.53 -3.74 2.49
CA ALA A 178 -21.81 -3.05 2.71
C ALA A 178 -22.30 -2.33 1.44
N MET A 179 -21.41 -1.70 0.67
CA MET A 179 -21.75 -1.12 -0.65
C MET A 179 -22.18 -2.20 -1.64
N ASP A 180 -21.50 -3.35 -1.67
CA ASP A 180 -21.87 -4.47 -2.54
C ASP A 180 -23.25 -5.04 -2.17
N LYS A 181 -23.61 -5.03 -0.88
CA LYS A 181 -24.95 -5.39 -0.43
C LYS A 181 -26.01 -4.34 -0.80
N LEU A 182 -25.69 -3.06 -0.63
CA LEU A 182 -26.60 -1.92 -0.88
C LEU A 182 -27.01 -1.81 -2.35
N LEU A 183 -26.06 -2.02 -3.26
CA LEU A 183 -26.24 -1.75 -4.69
C LEU A 183 -26.90 -2.92 -5.42
N THR A 184 -27.69 -2.59 -6.44
CA THR A 184 -28.22 -3.56 -7.40
C THR A 184 -27.18 -3.93 -8.46
N GLY A 185 -27.36 -5.06 -9.15
CA GLY A 185 -26.46 -5.47 -10.24
C GLY A 185 -26.23 -4.39 -11.29
N ASP A 186 -27.30 -3.74 -11.75
CA ASP A 186 -27.22 -2.67 -12.76
C ASP A 186 -26.45 -1.44 -12.24
N GLN A 187 -26.67 -1.03 -10.98
CA GLN A 187 -25.93 0.07 -10.35
C GLN A 187 -24.44 -0.26 -10.22
N LYS A 188 -24.10 -1.50 -9.90
CA LYS A 188 -22.72 -1.93 -9.81
C LYS A 188 -22.05 -2.00 -11.19
N ASP A 189 -22.75 -2.45 -12.23
CA ASP A 189 -22.25 -2.43 -13.61
C ASP A 189 -21.94 -0.98 -14.07
N ILE A 190 -22.78 -0.02 -13.67
CA ILE A 190 -22.55 1.41 -13.92
C ILE A 190 -21.28 1.89 -13.21
N LEU A 191 -21.08 1.53 -11.94
CA LEU A 191 -19.86 1.86 -11.20
C LEU A 191 -18.63 1.23 -11.86
N GLU A 192 -18.68 -0.05 -12.22
CA GLU A 192 -17.55 -0.76 -12.84
C GLU A 192 -17.16 -0.14 -14.18
N ALA A 193 -18.14 0.19 -15.04
CA ALA A 193 -17.90 0.84 -16.32
C ALA A 193 -17.22 2.21 -16.15
N MET A 194 -17.67 3.01 -15.18
CA MET A 194 -17.04 4.28 -14.85
C MET A 194 -15.65 4.09 -14.26
N HIS A 195 -15.47 3.15 -13.33
CA HIS A 195 -14.17 2.81 -12.76
C HIS A 195 -13.20 2.45 -13.87
N LYS A 196 -13.61 1.62 -14.82
CA LYS A 196 -12.82 1.25 -15.99
C LYS A 196 -12.51 2.43 -16.90
N GLU A 197 -13.49 3.29 -17.21
CA GLU A 197 -13.26 4.48 -18.06
C GLU A 197 -12.30 5.46 -17.39
N LYS A 198 -12.46 5.70 -16.08
CA LYS A 198 -11.56 6.53 -15.30
C LYS A 198 -10.19 5.88 -15.17
N ASP A 199 -10.10 4.60 -14.88
CA ASP A 199 -8.84 3.86 -14.79
C ASP A 199 -8.11 3.84 -16.14
N ASP A 200 -8.81 3.65 -17.24
CA ASP A 200 -8.27 3.70 -18.59
C ASP A 200 -7.85 5.12 -18.98
N PHE A 201 -8.62 6.15 -18.60
CA PHE A 201 -8.26 7.56 -18.77
C PHE A 201 -7.04 7.93 -17.92
N TRP A 202 -6.98 7.43 -16.69
CA TRP A 202 -5.81 7.51 -15.85
C TRP A 202 -4.65 6.81 -16.57
N ARG A 203 -4.76 5.54 -16.98
CA ARG A 203 -3.75 4.71 -17.70
C ARG A 203 -3.26 5.31 -19.03
N LYS A 204 -4.05 6.14 -19.71
CA LYS A 204 -3.65 6.83 -20.95
C LYS A 204 -2.72 8.03 -20.65
N GLY A 205 -1.43 7.85 -20.94
CA GLY A 205 -0.40 8.89 -20.82
C GLY A 205 0.69 8.59 -19.78
N LYS A 206 0.86 7.33 -19.40
CA LYS A 206 1.59 6.88 -18.21
C LYS A 206 2.72 5.94 -18.60
N GLY A 207 3.95 6.44 -18.66
CA GLY A 207 5.14 5.62 -18.90
C GLY A 207 6.22 5.94 -17.88
N GLY A 208 6.61 4.95 -17.08
CA GLY A 208 7.91 5.00 -16.41
C GLY A 208 9.02 4.90 -17.45
N PHE A 209 10.16 5.53 -17.20
CA PHE A 209 11.31 5.50 -18.11
C PHE A 209 12.16 4.24 -17.96
N GLY A 210 11.99 3.50 -16.86
CA GLY A 210 12.62 2.20 -16.64
C GLY A 210 12.07 1.14 -17.58
N LYS A 211 12.96 0.28 -18.09
CA LYS A 211 12.63 -0.87 -18.95
C LYS A 211 11.57 -1.81 -18.34
N HIS A 212 11.55 -1.92 -17.02
CA HIS A 212 10.67 -2.80 -16.25
C HIS A 212 9.61 -2.04 -15.46
N ALA A 213 9.45 -0.74 -15.71
CA ALA A 213 8.46 0.08 -15.02
C ALA A 213 7.04 -0.48 -15.20
N GLY A 214 6.34 -0.69 -14.09
CA GLY A 214 4.99 -1.27 -14.07
C GLY A 214 4.89 -2.74 -14.48
N ASN A 215 6.01 -3.46 -14.62
CA ASN A 215 6.02 -4.91 -14.83
C ASN A 215 6.12 -5.64 -13.47
N TYR A 216 4.97 -5.97 -12.89
CA TYR A 216 4.87 -6.56 -11.55
C TYR A 216 5.65 -7.86 -11.39
N ASP A 217 5.62 -8.74 -12.39
CA ASP A 217 6.36 -10.01 -12.32
C ASP A 217 7.87 -9.75 -12.24
N LYS A 218 8.38 -8.75 -12.98
CA LYS A 218 9.79 -8.36 -12.93
C LYS A 218 10.16 -7.68 -11.61
N ILE A 219 9.28 -6.83 -11.08
CA ILE A 219 9.46 -6.17 -9.79
C ILE A 219 9.51 -7.19 -8.64
N ARG A 220 8.59 -8.15 -8.64
CA ARG A 220 8.55 -9.24 -7.66
C ARG A 220 9.77 -10.16 -7.78
N GLN A 221 10.17 -10.47 -9.01
CA GLN A 221 11.37 -11.28 -9.25
C GLN A 221 12.64 -10.59 -8.71
N GLU A 222 12.79 -9.28 -8.89
CA GLU A 222 13.94 -8.54 -8.35
C GLU A 222 14.03 -8.67 -6.82
N MET A 223 12.90 -8.56 -6.12
CA MET A 223 12.84 -8.79 -4.68
C MET A 223 13.27 -10.23 -4.33
N TYR A 224 12.74 -11.23 -5.02
CA TYR A 224 13.10 -12.63 -4.77
C TYR A 224 14.59 -12.90 -5.00
N ASP A 225 15.15 -12.33 -6.08
CA ASP A 225 16.56 -12.47 -6.43
C ASP A 225 17.46 -11.81 -5.36
N VAL A 226 17.13 -10.59 -4.93
CA VAL A 226 17.88 -9.86 -3.90
C VAL A 226 17.81 -10.54 -2.54
N LEU A 227 16.62 -11.01 -2.15
CA LEU A 227 16.44 -11.73 -0.90
C LEU A 227 17.04 -13.15 -0.94
N GLY A 228 17.49 -13.62 -2.10
CA GLY A 228 17.99 -14.98 -2.27
C GLY A 228 16.93 -16.02 -1.91
N MET A 229 15.67 -15.74 -2.27
CA MET A 229 14.52 -16.57 -1.92
C MET A 229 14.65 -17.98 -2.52
N THR A 230 14.46 -19.00 -1.68
CA THR A 230 14.41 -20.38 -2.17
C THR A 230 13.08 -20.66 -2.86
N ALA A 231 13.06 -21.65 -3.76
CA ALA A 231 11.82 -22.09 -4.42
C ALA A 231 10.73 -22.49 -3.40
N VAL A 232 11.13 -23.07 -2.27
CA VAL A 232 10.21 -23.45 -1.18
C VAL A 232 9.62 -22.22 -0.50
N GLN A 233 10.43 -21.20 -0.21
CA GLN A 233 9.93 -19.95 0.36
C GLN A 233 8.98 -19.22 -0.60
N ILE A 234 9.31 -19.16 -1.89
CA ILE A 234 8.45 -18.55 -2.92
C ILE A 234 7.10 -19.27 -2.98
N GLN A 235 7.11 -20.60 -3.10
CA GLN A 235 5.87 -21.39 -3.13
C GLN A 235 5.05 -21.21 -1.84
N SER A 236 5.70 -21.09 -0.69
CA SER A 236 5.02 -20.85 0.59
C SER A 236 4.34 -19.48 0.62
N LEU A 237 5.01 -18.42 0.15
CA LEU A 237 4.41 -17.08 0.04
C LEU A 237 3.22 -17.07 -0.91
N GLU A 238 3.35 -17.69 -2.08
CA GLU A 238 2.28 -17.77 -3.07
C GLU A 238 1.05 -18.49 -2.49
N SER A 239 1.26 -19.61 -1.79
CA SER A 239 0.18 -20.37 -1.15
C SER A 239 -0.49 -19.59 -0.01
N LEU A 240 0.27 -18.83 0.78
CA LEU A 240 -0.25 -17.95 1.82
C LEU A 240 -1.09 -16.83 1.22
N GLU A 241 -0.63 -16.20 0.13
CA GLU A 241 -1.35 -15.14 -0.56
C GLU A 241 -2.65 -15.63 -1.19
N GLU A 242 -2.67 -16.84 -1.77
CA GLU A 242 -3.89 -17.49 -2.26
C GLU A 242 -4.88 -17.76 -1.12
N SER A 243 -4.39 -18.29 0.01
CA SER A 243 -5.23 -18.59 1.18
C SER A 243 -5.82 -17.33 1.81
N PHE A 244 -5.02 -16.27 1.94
CA PHE A 244 -5.47 -14.96 2.43
C PHE A 244 -6.56 -14.36 1.54
N LYS A 245 -6.37 -14.38 0.21
CA LYS A 245 -7.39 -13.91 -0.75
C LYS A 245 -8.67 -14.72 -0.63
N ALA A 246 -8.57 -16.05 -0.54
CA ALA A 246 -9.72 -16.93 -0.39
C ALA A 246 -10.47 -16.69 0.92
N ALA A 247 -9.77 -16.40 2.02
CA ALA A 247 -10.39 -16.08 3.31
C ALA A 247 -11.19 -14.78 3.26
N LEU A 248 -10.61 -13.70 2.71
CA LEU A 248 -11.31 -12.43 2.52
C LEU A 248 -12.48 -12.58 1.54
N GLU A 249 -12.30 -13.33 0.46
CA GLU A 249 -13.36 -13.61 -0.51
C GLU A 249 -14.53 -14.36 0.11
N SER A 250 -14.25 -15.38 0.93
CA SER A 250 -15.28 -16.12 1.66
C SER A 250 -16.04 -15.19 2.61
N LEU A 251 -15.33 -14.41 3.43
CA LEU A 251 -15.94 -13.48 4.38
C LEU A 251 -16.86 -12.47 3.67
N HIS A 252 -16.36 -11.85 2.59
CA HIS A 252 -17.12 -10.91 1.77
C HIS A 252 -18.38 -11.56 1.19
N ASN A 253 -18.22 -12.72 0.54
CA ASN A 253 -19.33 -13.42 -0.11
C ASN A 253 -20.38 -13.88 0.91
N ASP A 254 -19.95 -14.43 2.04
CA ASP A 254 -20.88 -14.90 3.07
C ASP A 254 -21.67 -13.74 3.67
N PHE A 255 -21.02 -12.58 3.89
CA PHE A 255 -21.67 -11.37 4.38
C PHE A 255 -22.66 -10.77 3.36
N VAL A 256 -22.23 -10.59 2.10
CA VAL A 256 -23.05 -9.97 1.05
C VAL A 256 -24.25 -10.85 0.68
N ASN A 257 -24.07 -12.17 0.64
CA ASN A 257 -25.16 -13.11 0.35
C ASN A 257 -26.02 -13.44 1.57
N GLU A 258 -25.84 -12.73 2.70
CA GLU A 258 -26.60 -12.90 3.95
C GLU A 258 -26.53 -14.32 4.52
N ILE A 259 -25.47 -15.07 4.22
CA ILE A 259 -25.20 -16.40 4.80
C ILE A 259 -24.81 -16.24 6.28
N ILE A 260 -24.04 -15.18 6.57
CA ILE A 260 -23.70 -14.74 7.91
C ILE A 260 -24.29 -13.34 8.15
N ASN A 261 -24.72 -13.08 9.39
CA ASN A 261 -25.22 -11.77 9.79
C ASN A 261 -24.25 -11.16 10.81
N LEU A 262 -23.27 -10.42 10.30
CA LEU A 262 -22.27 -9.72 11.11
C LEU A 262 -22.65 -8.25 11.27
N THR A 263 -22.44 -7.71 12.46
CA THR A 263 -22.41 -6.26 12.66
C THR A 263 -21.18 -5.65 11.96
N PRO A 264 -21.16 -4.32 11.72
CA PRO A 264 -19.99 -3.65 11.17
C PRO A 264 -18.70 -3.91 11.95
N GLU A 265 -18.79 -3.94 13.29
CA GLU A 265 -17.65 -4.21 14.17
C GLU A 265 -17.17 -5.66 14.05
N GLU A 266 -18.09 -6.64 14.03
CA GLU A 266 -17.71 -8.04 13.85
C GLU A 266 -17.07 -8.30 12.48
N TYR A 267 -17.58 -7.69 11.40
CA TYR A 267 -16.96 -7.81 10.08
C TYR A 267 -15.53 -7.25 10.09
N ARG A 268 -15.35 -6.04 10.65
CA ARG A 268 -14.03 -5.41 10.77
C ARG A 268 -13.05 -6.28 11.54
N ASN A 269 -13.46 -6.81 12.70
CA ASN A 269 -12.62 -7.66 13.53
C ASN A 269 -12.18 -8.93 12.78
N ASN A 270 -13.08 -9.57 12.01
CA ASN A 270 -12.71 -10.71 11.17
C ASN A 270 -11.65 -10.34 10.11
N VAL A 271 -11.78 -9.19 9.45
CA VAL A 271 -10.76 -8.73 8.49
C VAL A 271 -9.42 -8.46 9.19
N VAL A 272 -9.45 -7.82 10.37
CA VAL A 272 -8.24 -7.58 11.18
C VAL A 272 -7.57 -8.90 11.53
N GLU A 273 -8.32 -9.90 12.01
CA GLU A 273 -7.81 -11.23 12.35
C GLU A 273 -7.19 -11.94 11.15
N ILE A 274 -7.90 -11.99 10.01
CA ILE A 274 -7.39 -12.59 8.77
C ILE A 274 -6.07 -11.94 8.33
N THR A 275 -6.00 -10.60 8.43
CA THR A 275 -4.84 -9.82 8.00
C THR A 275 -3.66 -9.96 8.95
N ALA A 276 -3.93 -9.96 10.26
CA ALA A 276 -2.92 -10.20 11.28
C ALA A 276 -2.31 -11.60 11.14
N SER A 277 -3.15 -12.65 11.00
CA SER A 277 -2.69 -14.03 10.79
C SER A 277 -1.81 -14.15 9.55
N PHE A 278 -2.26 -13.57 8.42
CA PHE A 278 -1.46 -13.56 7.20
C PHE A 278 -0.12 -12.84 7.38
N HIS A 279 -0.10 -11.72 8.10
CA HIS A 279 1.12 -10.97 8.37
C HIS A 279 2.11 -11.79 9.21
N GLU A 280 1.64 -12.40 10.30
CA GLU A 280 2.44 -13.26 11.17
C GLU A 280 3.00 -14.46 10.40
N GLU A 281 2.15 -15.19 9.68
CA GLU A 281 2.56 -16.35 8.89
C GLU A 281 3.57 -15.98 7.81
N LYS A 282 3.36 -14.86 7.10
CA LYS A 282 4.28 -14.38 6.06
C LYS A 282 5.65 -14.03 6.64
N GLN A 283 5.72 -13.43 7.83
CA GLN A 283 7.01 -13.15 8.47
C GLN A 283 7.82 -14.43 8.73
N THR A 284 7.16 -15.54 9.10
CA THR A 284 7.86 -16.81 9.38
C THR A 284 8.53 -17.44 8.15
N VAL A 285 8.13 -17.05 6.95
CA VAL A 285 8.73 -17.55 5.70
C VAL A 285 10.14 -16.99 5.50
N PHE A 286 10.42 -15.79 6.02
CA PHE A 286 11.69 -15.11 5.84
C PHE A 286 12.69 -15.45 6.95
N THR A 287 13.97 -15.50 6.59
CA THR A 287 15.06 -15.55 7.55
C THR A 287 15.29 -14.18 8.19
N ALA A 288 15.97 -14.14 9.34
CA ALA A 288 16.33 -12.87 9.99
C ALA A 288 17.10 -11.92 9.07
N LYS A 289 18.03 -12.43 8.23
CA LYS A 289 18.75 -11.62 7.25
C LYS A 289 17.80 -11.04 6.19
N GLN A 290 16.86 -11.84 5.70
CA GLN A 290 15.87 -11.38 4.71
C GLN A 290 14.94 -10.32 5.30
N LEU A 291 14.49 -10.48 6.54
CA LEU A 291 13.67 -9.50 7.24
C LEU A 291 14.41 -8.17 7.41
N GLU A 292 15.69 -8.18 7.80
CA GLU A 292 16.51 -6.97 7.90
C GLU A 292 16.63 -6.23 6.55
N ILE A 293 16.83 -6.97 5.44
CA ILE A 293 16.86 -6.37 4.09
C ILE A 293 15.50 -5.74 3.75
N ILE A 294 14.39 -6.40 4.08
CA ILE A 294 13.03 -5.88 3.87
C ILE A 294 12.80 -4.60 4.70
N GLU A 295 13.26 -4.56 5.96
CA GLU A 295 13.13 -3.38 6.81
C GLU A 295 13.95 -2.19 6.29
N ILE A 296 15.19 -2.44 5.85
CA ILE A 296 16.03 -1.43 5.21
C ILE A 296 15.35 -0.93 3.92
N HIS A 297 14.84 -1.82 3.07
CA HIS A 297 14.12 -1.44 1.86
C HIS A 297 12.90 -0.56 2.17
N ARG A 298 12.11 -0.90 3.19
CA ARG A 298 10.97 -0.09 3.65
C ARG A 298 11.42 1.30 4.11
N ALA A 299 12.51 1.40 4.86
CA ALA A 299 13.08 2.67 5.30
C ALA A 299 13.53 3.53 4.09
N LEU A 300 14.20 2.92 3.12
CA LEU A 300 14.61 3.57 1.87
C LEU A 300 13.41 4.04 1.06
N ALA A 301 12.36 3.21 0.93
CA ALA A 301 11.16 3.54 0.19
C ALA A 301 10.44 4.74 0.80
N ARG A 302 10.29 4.79 2.14
CA ARG A 302 9.71 5.93 2.86
C ARG A 302 10.45 7.24 2.60
N ARG A 303 11.78 7.19 2.58
CA ARG A 303 12.64 8.34 2.27
C ARG A 303 12.53 8.72 0.79
N PHE A 304 12.55 7.75 -0.11
CA PHE A 304 12.44 7.96 -1.55
C PHE A 304 11.10 8.58 -1.96
N MET A 305 10.00 8.22 -1.29
CA MET A 305 8.67 8.79 -1.55
C MET A 305 8.67 10.32 -1.51
N ARG A 306 9.46 10.96 -0.63
CA ARG A 306 9.61 12.43 -0.57
C ARG A 306 10.10 13.06 -1.88
N HIS A 307 10.98 12.38 -2.60
CA HIS A 307 11.69 12.93 -3.75
C HIS A 307 11.00 12.59 -5.07
N THR A 308 10.15 11.58 -5.05
CA THR A 308 9.08 11.44 -6.03
C THR A 308 7.95 12.43 -5.68
N ARG A 309 7.04 12.73 -6.61
CA ARG A 309 6.09 13.87 -6.54
C ARG A 309 5.23 14.01 -5.27
N TRP A 310 5.23 13.02 -4.38
CA TRP A 310 4.54 12.98 -3.10
C TRP A 310 5.08 13.97 -2.05
N GLY A 311 6.30 14.51 -2.19
CA GLY A 311 6.89 15.46 -1.22
C GLY A 311 7.02 16.93 -1.67
N ARG A 312 6.62 17.30 -2.89
CA ARG A 312 6.71 18.71 -3.35
C ARG A 312 5.38 19.43 -3.17
N GLY A 313 5.22 20.04 -2.00
CA GLY A 313 4.33 21.19 -1.83
C GLY A 313 4.84 22.37 -2.65
N ARG A 314 4.09 22.77 -3.67
CA ARG A 314 3.98 24.17 -4.08
C ARG A 314 2.51 24.52 -4.06
#